data_AF-A0A257LZF1-F1
#
_entry.id   AF-A0A257LZF1-F1
#
_cell.length_a   1.000
_cell.length_b   1.000
_cell.length_c   1.000
_cell.angle_alpha   90.00
_cell.angle_beta   90.00
_cell.angle_gamma   90.00
#
_symmetry.space_group_name_H-M   'P 1'
#
loop_
_entity.id
_entity.type
_entity.pdbx_description
1 polymer ?
#
loop_
_entity_poly.entity_id
_entity_poly.type
_entity_poly.pdbx_seq_one_letter_code
_entity_poly.pdbx_strand_id
1 'polypeptide(L)'
;MVESTAATQAKINTFMKPKHRHLKTLIGLTSVVLSCTASAAQIDVVSTLAPTNTTTSSGVRGVRALTTNQTWTANNEYFLTDRVFIPSGITLTIEPGTKIYGSINDNGTPTNRADDAVGSLIAARGGRLVAEGTAQAPIIFSSVREWEAANGVDSAFDPGTAVGPAPTVADGGQWGGVVLLGNAYVCHLNALAGTTLGNAEIEGFAPAGTPSDDGDGLADATEYGFDIGVPRDDNDDSGVLRYVSIRHGGYEFSPGREINGLTLGGVGAGTVIDHIEVYANQDDGIEFFGGTVSTSYLCLAYNQDDNFDFDSGHTGNHQFLFSIANPGFADAGFEADGIEGTNTTQAAYDAAFTVNPPTPATIATRTTNSGVTLSKPRMFNVTLIGPGRSNVPST
;
A
#
# COMPACT_ATOMS: atom_id res chain seq x y z
N MET A 1 60.73 -42.38 -23.01
CA MET A 1 61.48 -41.51 -23.95
C MET A 1 61.09 -40.09 -23.58
N VAL A 2 61.77 -39.40 -22.65
CA VAL A 2 63.10 -38.73 -22.79
C VAL A 2 63.00 -37.74 -23.97
N GLU A 3 62.97 -36.40 -23.82
CA GLU A 3 63.93 -35.43 -23.23
C GLU A 3 63.20 -34.03 -23.14
N SER A 4 63.14 -33.31 -22.01
CA SER A 4 63.98 -32.16 -21.57
C SER A 4 64.59 -31.27 -22.69
N THR A 5 64.49 -29.93 -22.67
CA THR A 5 65.32 -29.05 -21.82
C THR A 5 64.93 -27.56 -22.00
N ALA A 6 65.13 -26.79 -20.94
CA ALA A 6 65.01 -25.34 -20.87
C ALA A 6 66.36 -24.62 -21.11
N ALA A 7 66.29 -23.29 -21.27
CA ALA A 7 67.34 -22.25 -21.28
C ALA A 7 68.03 -22.01 -22.65
N THR A 8 68.18 -20.79 -23.17
CA THR A 8 68.87 -19.66 -22.51
C THR A 8 68.61 -18.33 -23.22
N GLN A 9 68.48 -17.28 -22.40
CA GLN A 9 68.40 -15.85 -22.68
C GLN A 9 69.55 -15.29 -23.56
N ALA A 10 69.25 -14.15 -24.24
CA ALA A 10 70.16 -13.09 -24.72
C ALA A 10 70.52 -13.04 -26.23
N LYS A 11 69.85 -12.14 -26.96
CA LYS A 11 70.50 -11.11 -27.79
C LYS A 11 69.55 -9.93 -27.99
N ILE A 12 69.90 -8.84 -27.31
CA ILE A 12 69.25 -7.53 -27.33
C ILE A 12 69.97 -6.62 -28.34
N ASN A 13 69.18 -5.80 -29.03
CA ASN A 13 69.53 -4.59 -29.82
C ASN A 13 70.21 -4.76 -31.18
N THR A 14 69.50 -4.43 -32.27
CA THR A 14 69.75 -3.15 -32.98
C THR A 14 68.62 -2.76 -33.96
N PHE A 15 68.26 -1.47 -33.92
CA PHE A 15 67.54 -0.64 -34.91
C PHE A 15 66.14 -1.04 -35.39
N MET A 16 65.11 -0.38 -34.82
CA MET A 16 64.17 0.48 -35.54
C MET A 16 63.27 1.24 -34.53
N LYS A 17 63.13 2.55 -34.73
CA LYS A 17 62.23 3.46 -34.00
C LYS A 17 61.51 4.32 -35.05
N PRO A 18 60.35 4.94 -34.76
CA PRO A 18 59.05 4.29 -34.59
C PRO A 18 57.99 4.93 -35.51
N LYS A 19 56.98 4.20 -35.95
CA LYS A 19 55.78 4.83 -36.53
C LYS A 19 54.50 4.11 -36.09
N HIS A 20 53.66 4.90 -35.44
CA HIS A 20 52.23 4.72 -35.17
C HIS A 20 51.83 3.84 -33.97
N ARG A 21 51.68 4.55 -32.84
CA ARG A 21 50.69 4.37 -31.75
C ARG A 21 49.47 3.53 -32.18
N HIS A 22 49.21 2.42 -31.47
CA HIS A 22 47.95 2.15 -30.78
C HIS A 22 48.18 1.03 -29.75
N LEU A 23 48.24 1.47 -28.50
CA LEU A 23 48.54 0.71 -27.29
C LEU A 23 47.35 -0.22 -26.94
N LYS A 24 47.54 -1.54 -27.04
CA LYS A 24 46.65 -2.53 -26.40
C LYS A 24 47.28 -2.94 -25.08
N THR A 25 47.08 -2.14 -24.04
CA THR A 25 47.35 -2.54 -22.66
C THR A 25 46.07 -3.21 -22.13
N LEU A 26 46.08 -4.54 -22.07
CA LEU A 26 45.08 -5.30 -21.34
C LEU A 26 45.47 -5.21 -19.85
N ILE A 27 44.92 -4.23 -19.13
CA ILE A 27 44.97 -4.20 -17.67
C ILE A 27 43.95 -5.22 -17.20
N GLY A 28 44.42 -6.33 -16.64
CA GLY A 28 43.58 -7.25 -15.89
C GLY A 28 43.00 -6.52 -14.69
N LEU A 29 41.74 -6.10 -14.80
CA LEU A 29 40.97 -5.59 -13.69
C LEU A 29 40.56 -6.81 -12.86
N THR A 30 41.40 -7.25 -11.93
CA THR A 30 40.93 -8.06 -10.81
C THR A 30 40.01 -7.17 -10.00
N SER A 31 38.71 -7.27 -10.29
CA SER A 31 37.64 -6.76 -9.44
C SER A 31 37.81 -7.41 -8.07
N VAL A 32 38.44 -6.70 -7.13
CA VAL A 32 38.27 -7.01 -5.72
C VAL A 32 36.80 -6.69 -5.44
N VAL A 33 35.95 -7.72 -5.50
CA VAL A 33 34.63 -7.66 -4.90
C VAL A 33 34.89 -7.61 -3.40
N LEU A 34 35.04 -6.40 -2.89
CA LEU A 34 34.96 -6.16 -1.46
C LEU A 34 33.49 -6.35 -1.11
N SER A 35 33.10 -7.59 -0.81
CA SER A 35 31.80 -7.89 -0.24
C SER A 35 31.78 -7.31 1.18
N CYS A 36 31.50 -6.01 1.27
CA CYS A 36 31.09 -5.39 2.51
C CYS A 36 29.69 -5.91 2.80
N THR A 37 29.59 -7.07 3.45
CA THR A 37 28.34 -7.59 4.00
C THR A 37 28.06 -6.84 5.31
N ALA A 38 27.87 -5.52 5.23
CA ALA A 38 27.13 -4.86 6.28
C ALA A 38 25.72 -5.43 6.20
N SER A 39 25.29 -6.13 7.25
CA SER A 39 23.89 -6.53 7.38
C SER A 39 23.03 -5.28 7.29
N ALA A 40 21.90 -5.36 6.60
CA ALA A 40 20.94 -4.27 6.58
C ALA A 40 20.61 -3.84 8.01
N ALA A 41 20.56 -2.54 8.29
CA ALA A 41 20.15 -2.10 9.61
C ALA A 41 18.64 -2.30 9.75
N GLN A 42 18.21 -2.81 10.90
CA GLN A 42 16.79 -2.92 11.24
C GLN A 42 16.37 -1.64 11.94
N ILE A 43 15.32 -0.99 11.42
CA ILE A 43 14.83 0.30 11.92
C ILE A 43 13.40 0.10 12.40
N ASP A 44 13.18 0.15 13.71
CA ASP A 44 11.85 0.35 14.27
C ASP A 44 11.42 1.79 14.05
N VAL A 45 10.62 2.02 13.02
CA VAL A 45 10.18 3.35 12.59
C VAL A 45 9.49 4.06 13.74
N VAL A 46 8.60 3.37 14.46
CA VAL A 46 7.82 3.94 15.56
C VAL A 46 8.72 4.45 16.68
N SER A 47 9.78 3.72 17.02
CA SER A 47 10.75 4.17 18.05
C SER A 47 11.55 5.41 17.64
N THR A 48 11.73 5.64 16.34
CA THR A 48 12.43 6.83 15.82
C THR A 48 11.57 8.08 15.82
N LEU A 49 10.25 7.91 15.95
CA LEU A 49 9.28 9.00 15.95
C LEU A 49 8.94 9.39 17.38
N ALA A 50 9.16 10.66 17.73
CA ALA A 50 8.64 11.19 18.97
C ALA A 50 7.10 11.09 18.94
N PRO A 51 6.44 10.58 20.01
CA PRO A 51 5.00 10.70 20.13
C PRO A 51 4.63 12.17 20.00
N THR A 52 3.67 12.53 19.15
CA THR A 52 3.16 13.90 19.11
C THR A 52 2.37 14.18 20.40
N ASN A 53 3.09 14.52 21.46
CA ASN A 53 2.53 14.97 22.75
C ASN A 53 2.23 16.47 22.76
N THR A 54 2.46 17.15 21.64
CA THR A 54 2.06 18.53 21.44
C THR A 54 0.93 18.54 20.44
N THR A 55 -0.09 19.37 20.69
CA THR A 55 -0.97 19.92 19.66
C THR A 55 -0.07 20.50 18.57
N THR A 56 0.24 19.70 17.55
CA THR A 56 0.70 20.22 16.28
C THR A 56 -0.45 21.05 15.73
N SER A 57 -0.18 21.92 14.76
CA SER A 57 -1.22 22.63 13.97
C SER A 57 -2.18 21.68 13.20
N SER A 58 -2.18 20.39 13.55
CA SER A 58 -2.91 19.27 12.96
C SER A 58 -3.71 18.47 14.00
N GLY A 59 -3.83 18.89 15.27
CA GLY A 59 -4.84 18.34 16.22
C GLY A 59 -4.68 16.87 16.71
N VAL A 60 -3.89 16.02 16.05
CA VAL A 60 -3.79 14.60 16.39
C VAL A 60 -2.96 14.35 17.65
N ARG A 61 -3.56 13.73 18.68
CA ARG A 61 -2.83 13.25 19.87
C ARG A 61 -2.54 11.75 19.74
N GLY A 62 -1.35 11.34 20.18
CA GLY A 62 -1.03 9.91 20.35
C GLY A 62 -0.59 9.15 19.09
N VAL A 63 -0.60 9.78 17.91
CA VAL A 63 -0.10 9.15 16.66
C VAL A 63 1.42 9.26 16.53
N ARG A 64 2.00 8.37 15.71
CA ARG A 64 3.40 8.45 15.29
C ARG A 64 3.45 9.05 13.89
N ALA A 65 3.96 10.27 13.76
CA ALA A 65 3.99 10.98 12.49
C ALA A 65 5.40 11.41 12.11
N LEU A 66 5.69 11.40 10.80
CA LEU A 66 6.89 12.01 10.27
C LEU A 66 6.85 13.53 10.49
N THR A 67 7.96 14.10 10.93
CA THR A 67 8.07 15.56 11.21
C THR A 67 8.82 16.31 10.12
N THR A 68 9.52 15.59 9.25
CA THR A 68 10.29 16.13 8.12
C THR A 68 10.23 15.13 6.97
N ASN A 69 10.55 15.58 5.76
CA ASN A 69 10.70 14.67 4.62
C ASN A 69 11.77 13.63 4.93
N GLN A 70 11.47 12.37 4.62
CA GLN A 70 12.39 11.26 4.84
C GLN A 70 12.58 10.44 3.58
N THR A 71 13.72 9.76 3.52
CA THR A 71 14.01 8.75 2.52
C THR A 71 14.32 7.43 3.22
N TRP A 72 13.56 6.40 2.89
CA TRP A 72 13.81 5.02 3.28
C TRP A 72 14.58 4.32 2.16
N THR A 73 15.66 3.65 2.53
CA THR A 73 16.69 3.20 1.60
C THR A 73 16.81 1.67 1.59
N ALA A 74 17.18 1.09 0.46
CA ALA A 74 17.18 -0.37 0.28
C ALA A 74 18.26 -1.13 1.07
N ASN A 75 19.19 -0.40 1.72
CA ASN A 75 20.19 -0.98 2.63
C ASN A 75 19.69 -1.13 4.07
N ASN A 76 18.44 -0.76 4.36
CA ASN A 76 17.80 -0.95 5.66
C ASN A 76 16.53 -1.80 5.50
N GLU A 77 16.11 -2.39 6.62
CA GLU A 77 14.81 -3.04 6.76
C GLU A 77 14.00 -2.22 7.78
N TYR A 78 12.79 -1.82 7.40
CA TYR A 78 11.95 -0.94 8.20
C TYR A 78 10.84 -1.74 8.87
N PHE A 79 10.63 -1.53 10.15
CA PHE A 79 9.58 -2.20 10.93
C PHE A 79 8.57 -1.16 11.40
N LEU A 80 7.30 -1.42 11.10
CA LEU A 80 6.14 -0.65 11.56
C LEU A 80 5.51 -1.43 12.72
N THR A 81 5.81 -1.02 13.96
CA THR A 81 5.26 -1.68 15.17
C THR A 81 3.93 -1.06 15.63
N ASP A 82 3.51 0.01 14.96
CA ASP A 82 2.26 0.74 15.15
C ASP A 82 2.04 1.61 13.90
N ARG A 83 0.91 2.33 13.86
CA ARG A 83 0.49 3.24 12.79
C ARG A 83 1.48 4.40 12.62
N VAL A 84 2.03 4.56 11.41
CA VAL A 84 2.95 5.63 11.02
C VAL A 84 2.29 6.55 10.01
N PHE A 85 2.21 7.84 10.33
CA PHE A 85 1.56 8.86 9.50
C PHE A 85 2.56 9.74 8.76
N ILE A 86 2.25 10.03 7.49
CA ILE A 86 2.90 11.04 6.66
C ILE A 86 1.91 12.22 6.60
N PRO A 87 2.11 13.29 7.39
CA PRO A 87 1.14 14.38 7.48
C PRO A 87 1.26 15.35 6.29
N SER A 88 0.31 16.28 6.21
CA SER A 88 0.27 17.32 5.18
C SER A 88 1.60 18.06 5.03
N GLY A 89 2.06 18.19 3.78
CA GLY A 89 3.32 18.87 3.44
C GLY A 89 4.58 18.04 3.68
N ILE A 90 4.46 16.81 4.22
CA ILE A 90 5.57 15.88 4.37
C ILE A 90 5.54 14.84 3.23
N THR A 91 6.72 14.51 2.73
CA THR A 91 6.92 13.43 1.75
C THR A 91 7.80 12.34 2.34
N LEU A 92 7.32 11.10 2.31
CA LEU A 92 8.14 9.91 2.47
C LEU A 92 8.53 9.38 1.09
N THR A 93 9.83 9.29 0.82
CA THR A 93 10.36 8.61 -0.37
C THR A 93 10.91 7.25 0.02
N ILE A 94 10.56 6.19 -0.71
CA ILE A 94 11.05 4.84 -0.51
C ILE A 94 11.82 4.41 -1.75
N GLU A 95 13.10 4.06 -1.59
CA GLU A 95 13.95 3.64 -2.70
C GLU A 95 13.54 2.25 -3.24
N PRO A 96 13.76 1.99 -4.55
CA PRO A 96 13.55 0.66 -5.13
C PRO A 96 14.26 -0.45 -4.34
N GLY A 97 13.58 -1.57 -4.11
CA GLY A 97 14.14 -2.72 -3.39
C GLY A 97 14.08 -2.63 -1.87
N THR A 98 13.55 -1.54 -1.32
CA THR A 98 13.34 -1.40 0.13
C THR A 98 12.29 -2.40 0.63
N LYS A 99 12.54 -2.96 1.81
CA LYS A 99 11.61 -3.87 2.49
C LYS A 99 11.10 -3.25 3.78
N ILE A 100 9.79 -3.36 3.98
CA ILE A 100 9.05 -2.81 5.09
C ILE A 100 8.18 -3.93 5.69
N TYR A 101 8.18 -4.05 7.02
CA TYR A 101 7.52 -5.11 7.74
C TYR A 101 6.59 -4.54 8.81
N GLY A 102 5.30 -4.86 8.76
CA GLY A 102 4.34 -4.56 9.83
C GLY A 102 4.28 -5.66 10.87
N SER A 103 4.05 -5.30 12.12
CA SER A 103 3.72 -6.24 13.20
C SER A 103 2.40 -5.89 13.87
N ILE A 104 1.88 -6.83 14.66
CA ILE A 104 0.71 -6.63 15.51
C ILE A 104 1.13 -6.92 16.94
N ASN A 105 0.67 -6.09 17.86
CA ASN A 105 0.73 -6.36 19.28
C ASN A 105 -0.66 -6.16 19.90
N ASP A 106 -1.28 -7.28 20.27
CA ASP A 106 -2.52 -7.33 21.06
C ASP A 106 -2.21 -6.83 22.48
N ASN A 107 -2.61 -5.59 22.78
CA ASN A 107 -2.29 -4.93 24.05
C ASN A 107 -3.18 -5.36 25.22
N GLY A 108 -3.91 -6.47 25.08
CA GLY A 108 -4.35 -7.26 26.23
C GLY A 108 -5.83 -7.56 26.30
N THR A 109 -6.59 -7.49 25.20
CA THR A 109 -7.96 -8.00 25.17
C THR A 109 -8.33 -8.59 23.80
N PRO A 110 -8.44 -9.93 23.66
CA PRO A 110 -8.79 -10.57 22.38
C PRO A 110 -10.12 -10.13 21.75
N THR A 111 -10.99 -9.49 22.52
CA THR A 111 -12.31 -9.00 22.10
C THR A 111 -12.39 -7.48 21.92
N ASN A 112 -11.38 -6.73 22.37
CA ASN A 112 -11.29 -5.29 22.19
C ASN A 112 -9.93 -5.01 21.57
N ARG A 113 -9.94 -4.79 20.26
CA ARG A 113 -8.74 -4.54 19.45
C ARG A 113 -8.44 -3.04 19.30
N ALA A 114 -9.16 -2.18 20.03
CA ALA A 114 -9.02 -0.72 19.92
C ALA A 114 -7.69 -0.20 20.50
N ASP A 115 -7.07 -0.94 21.42
CA ASP A 115 -5.77 -0.62 22.02
C ASP A 115 -4.59 -1.33 21.35
N ASP A 116 -4.86 -2.13 20.31
CA ASP A 116 -3.82 -2.86 19.58
C ASP A 116 -2.88 -1.89 18.87
N ALA A 117 -1.59 -2.22 18.94
CA ALA A 117 -0.59 -1.58 18.11
C ALA A 117 -0.48 -2.36 16.82
N VAL A 118 -0.85 -1.72 15.71
CA VAL A 118 -0.96 -2.36 14.41
C VAL A 118 -0.11 -1.60 13.41
N GLY A 119 0.98 -2.22 12.97
CA GLY A 119 1.85 -1.69 11.94
C GLY A 119 1.07 -1.29 10.71
N SER A 120 1.11 0.00 10.36
CA SER A 120 0.38 0.56 9.20
C SER A 120 1.11 1.79 8.69
N LEU A 121 1.04 2.08 7.39
CA LEU A 121 1.60 3.30 6.80
C LEU A 121 0.49 4.14 6.17
N ILE A 122 0.31 5.36 6.66
CA ILE A 122 -0.80 6.24 6.27
C ILE A 122 -0.25 7.55 5.72
N ALA A 123 -0.49 7.81 4.44
CA ALA A 123 -0.38 9.16 3.89
C ALA A 123 -1.70 9.89 4.15
N ALA A 124 -1.70 10.76 5.17
CA ALA A 124 -2.85 11.60 5.48
C ALA A 124 -3.03 12.68 4.39
N ARG A 125 -4.19 13.34 4.37
CA ARG A 125 -4.51 14.39 3.40
C ARG A 125 -3.39 15.42 3.22
N GLY A 126 -2.92 15.56 1.98
CA GLY A 126 -1.81 16.45 1.58
C GLY A 126 -0.40 15.97 1.98
N GLY A 127 -0.29 14.81 2.63
CA GLY A 127 0.96 14.05 2.78
C GLY A 127 1.21 13.23 1.52
N ARG A 128 2.48 12.94 1.22
CA ARG A 128 2.86 12.23 -0.01
C ARG A 128 3.71 11.00 0.25
N LEU A 129 3.33 9.87 -0.35
CA LEU A 129 4.13 8.64 -0.39
C LEU A 129 4.70 8.44 -1.80
N VAL A 130 6.04 8.45 -1.91
CA VAL A 130 6.75 8.21 -3.18
C VAL A 130 7.50 6.87 -3.05
N ALA A 131 6.82 5.78 -3.40
CA ALA A 131 7.33 4.43 -3.48
C ALA A 131 7.48 4.01 -4.95
N GLU A 132 8.58 4.43 -5.58
CA GLU A 132 8.88 4.13 -6.98
C GLU A 132 9.85 2.97 -7.11
N GLY A 133 9.36 1.75 -6.92
CA GLY A 133 10.09 0.52 -7.21
C GLY A 133 10.36 0.32 -8.70
N THR A 134 11.02 -0.79 -9.01
CA THR A 134 11.21 -1.25 -10.40
C THR A 134 10.88 -2.73 -10.53
N ALA A 135 10.68 -3.24 -11.74
CA ALA A 135 10.48 -4.67 -11.98
C ALA A 135 11.63 -5.54 -11.43
N GLN A 136 12.86 -5.01 -11.38
CA GLN A 136 14.04 -5.72 -10.87
C GLN A 136 14.25 -5.53 -9.36
N ALA A 137 13.69 -4.47 -8.79
CA ALA A 137 13.81 -4.10 -7.39
C ALA A 137 12.47 -3.51 -6.92
N PRO A 138 11.43 -4.36 -6.76
CA PRO A 138 10.15 -3.90 -6.25
C PRO A 138 10.29 -3.51 -4.78
N ILE A 139 9.43 -2.60 -4.33
CA ILE A 139 9.29 -2.28 -2.90
C ILE A 139 8.34 -3.31 -2.30
N ILE A 140 8.69 -3.90 -1.16
CA ILE A 140 7.91 -4.96 -0.52
C ILE A 140 7.46 -4.49 0.86
N PHE A 141 6.14 -4.44 1.05
CA PHE A 141 5.49 -4.37 2.35
C PHE A 141 4.96 -5.76 2.72
N SER A 142 5.29 -6.26 3.90
CA SER A 142 4.84 -7.57 4.37
C SER A 142 4.76 -7.63 5.90
N SER A 143 4.50 -8.81 6.45
CA SER A 143 4.48 -9.04 7.88
C SER A 143 5.87 -9.34 8.45
N VAL A 144 6.06 -8.99 9.72
CA VAL A 144 7.21 -9.38 10.52
C VAL A 144 7.40 -10.90 10.54
N ARG A 145 6.31 -11.68 10.52
CA ARG A 145 6.36 -13.15 10.47
C ARG A 145 6.98 -13.67 9.17
N GLU A 146 6.77 -13.02 8.02
CA GLU A 146 7.49 -13.38 6.78
C GLU A 146 9.00 -13.11 6.94
N TRP A 147 9.37 -12.00 7.59
CA TRP A 147 10.77 -11.69 7.89
C TRP A 147 11.41 -12.74 8.82
N GLU A 148 10.73 -13.11 9.91
CA GLU A 148 11.23 -14.12 10.87
C GLU A 148 11.42 -15.48 10.20
N ALA A 149 10.45 -15.93 9.41
CA ALA A 149 10.53 -17.19 8.68
C ALA A 149 11.71 -17.21 7.68
N ALA A 150 11.97 -16.08 7.02
CA ALA A 150 13.08 -15.95 6.08
C ALA A 150 14.46 -15.95 6.77
N ASN A 151 14.55 -15.44 8.00
CA ASN A 151 15.81 -15.29 8.73
C ASN A 151 16.06 -16.40 9.77
N GLY A 152 15.01 -17.12 10.18
CA GLY A 152 15.07 -18.11 11.26
C GLY A 152 15.37 -17.49 12.63
N VAL A 153 14.99 -16.22 12.83
CA VAL A 153 15.27 -15.42 14.04
C VAL A 153 13.99 -14.77 14.53
N ASP A 154 13.81 -14.81 15.85
CA ASP A 154 12.70 -14.18 16.57
C ASP A 154 12.90 -12.66 16.59
N SER A 155 11.94 -11.92 16.04
CA SER A 155 12.04 -10.48 15.89
C SER A 155 11.79 -9.78 17.23
N ALA A 156 12.57 -8.74 17.52
CA ALA A 156 12.26 -7.87 18.66
C ALA A 156 11.00 -7.00 18.42
N PHE A 157 10.46 -7.01 17.20
CA PHE A 157 9.37 -6.15 16.76
C PHE A 157 8.00 -6.85 16.75
N ASP A 158 7.94 -8.13 17.16
CA ASP A 158 6.72 -8.91 17.37
C ASP A 158 6.82 -9.68 18.70
N PRO A 159 6.74 -8.97 19.85
CA PRO A 159 7.01 -9.61 21.13
C PRO A 159 5.89 -10.58 21.52
N GLY A 160 6.27 -11.84 21.77
CA GLY A 160 5.35 -12.84 22.33
C GLY A 160 4.84 -13.87 21.34
N THR A 161 5.20 -13.74 20.07
CA THR A 161 5.14 -14.82 19.09
C THR A 161 6.50 -15.50 18.99
N ALA A 162 6.55 -16.71 18.42
CA ALA A 162 7.79 -17.43 18.19
C ALA A 162 7.93 -17.70 16.70
N VAL A 163 9.16 -17.71 16.19
CA VAL A 163 9.47 -18.00 14.79
C VAL A 163 8.63 -19.16 14.23
N GLY A 164 7.72 -18.81 13.34
CA GLY A 164 6.83 -19.74 12.65
C GLY A 164 7.29 -20.06 11.22
N PRO A 165 6.57 -20.94 10.52
CA PRO A 165 6.74 -21.08 9.07
C PRO A 165 6.30 -19.78 8.37
N ALA A 166 6.82 -19.59 7.14
CA ALA A 166 6.45 -18.46 6.29
C ALA A 166 4.92 -18.40 6.13
N PRO A 167 4.33 -17.19 6.17
CA PRO A 167 2.91 -16.99 5.91
C PRO A 167 2.48 -17.59 4.56
N THR A 168 1.26 -18.11 4.52
CA THR A 168 0.63 -18.72 3.36
C THR A 168 -0.55 -17.88 2.89
N VAL A 169 -1.25 -18.35 1.86
CA VAL A 169 -2.50 -17.72 1.38
C VAL A 169 -3.60 -17.65 2.45
N ALA A 170 -3.51 -18.42 3.53
CA ALA A 170 -4.47 -18.40 4.64
C ALA A 170 -4.08 -17.40 5.75
N ASP A 171 -2.90 -16.81 5.67
CA ASP A 171 -2.29 -16.01 6.73
C ASP A 171 -2.38 -14.50 6.41
N GLY A 172 -3.60 -13.97 6.30
CA GLY A 172 -3.87 -12.53 6.22
C GLY A 172 -3.94 -11.87 7.59
N GLY A 173 -4.08 -10.55 7.61
CA GLY A 173 -4.32 -9.74 8.81
C GLY A 173 -3.14 -9.75 9.77
N GLN A 174 -1.92 -9.83 9.25
CA GLN A 174 -0.70 -9.85 10.06
C GLN A 174 -0.12 -8.45 10.30
N TRP A 175 -0.73 -7.44 9.70
CA TRP A 175 -0.52 -6.00 9.91
C TRP A 175 -1.68 -5.25 9.24
N GLY A 176 -1.73 -3.92 9.38
CA GLY A 176 -2.83 -3.10 8.84
C GLY A 176 -2.81 -3.07 7.31
N GLY A 177 -1.93 -2.23 6.76
CA GLY A 177 -1.84 -2.04 5.31
C GLY A 177 -1.22 -0.69 4.95
N VAL A 178 -1.38 -0.29 3.69
CA VAL A 178 -0.98 1.02 3.19
C VAL A 178 -2.22 1.85 2.86
N VAL A 179 -2.28 3.06 3.39
CA VAL A 179 -3.42 3.96 3.23
C VAL A 179 -2.97 5.27 2.58
N LEU A 180 -3.66 5.70 1.53
CA LEU A 180 -3.53 7.06 0.98
C LEU A 180 -4.86 7.79 1.10
N LEU A 181 -4.81 8.96 1.72
CA LEU A 181 -5.96 9.85 1.92
C LEU A 181 -5.71 11.13 1.14
N GLY A 182 -6.60 11.42 0.20
CA GLY A 182 -6.59 12.63 -0.62
C GLY A 182 -7.79 13.53 -0.34
N ASN A 183 -7.95 14.55 -1.18
CA ASN A 183 -9.08 15.48 -1.14
C ASN A 183 -9.84 15.63 -2.46
N ALA A 184 -9.83 14.59 -3.27
CA ALA A 184 -10.68 14.47 -4.45
C ALA A 184 -12.14 14.19 -4.07
N TYR A 185 -13.02 14.16 -5.07
CA TYR A 185 -14.44 13.91 -4.88
C TYR A 185 -14.74 12.62 -4.12
N VAL A 186 -15.57 12.70 -3.08
CA VAL A 186 -16.19 11.57 -2.39
C VAL A 186 -17.69 11.82 -2.34
N CYS A 187 -18.51 10.80 -2.54
CA CYS A 187 -19.97 10.92 -2.47
C CYS A 187 -20.55 10.60 -1.07
N HIS A 188 -19.90 11.08 -0.01
CA HIS A 188 -20.38 10.92 1.37
C HIS A 188 -21.43 11.97 1.76
N LEU A 189 -22.50 11.56 2.44
CA LEU A 189 -23.59 12.43 2.91
C LEU A 189 -23.73 12.44 4.44
N ASN A 190 -23.36 13.54 5.11
CA ASN A 190 -23.75 13.78 6.51
C ASN A 190 -25.05 14.60 6.57
N ALA A 191 -26.11 14.04 7.17
CA ALA A 191 -27.46 14.60 7.21
C ALA A 191 -27.77 15.47 8.44
N LEU A 192 -26.81 15.70 9.35
CA LEU A 192 -26.97 16.67 10.43
C LEU A 192 -26.75 18.10 9.90
N ALA A 193 -27.47 19.06 10.50
CA ALA A 193 -27.79 20.37 9.92
C ALA A 193 -26.57 21.21 9.47
N GLY A 194 -26.19 21.13 8.19
CA GLY A 194 -25.08 21.91 7.61
C GLY A 194 -24.36 21.26 6.42
N THR A 195 -24.59 19.97 6.17
CA THR A 195 -24.19 19.16 5.00
C THR A 195 -22.78 19.44 4.46
N THR A 196 -21.74 18.93 5.14
CA THR A 196 -20.48 18.65 4.45
C THR A 196 -20.73 17.47 3.50
N LEU A 197 -20.87 17.79 2.22
CA LEU A 197 -20.80 16.80 1.16
C LEU A 197 -19.33 16.46 0.95
N GLY A 198 -18.98 15.17 0.99
CA GLY A 198 -17.70 14.68 0.50
C GLY A 198 -16.50 14.72 1.44
N ASN A 199 -16.70 14.81 2.76
CA ASN A 199 -15.70 14.45 3.78
C ASN A 199 -16.13 13.15 4.47
N ALA A 200 -15.18 12.28 4.80
CA ALA A 200 -15.41 11.05 5.55
C ALA A 200 -14.15 10.63 6.31
N GLU A 201 -14.31 9.79 7.33
CA GLU A 201 -13.23 9.19 8.09
C GLU A 201 -12.99 7.76 7.63
N ILE A 202 -11.74 7.41 7.33
CA ILE A 202 -11.39 6.04 6.93
C ILE A 202 -11.54 5.08 8.10
N GLU A 203 -12.02 3.88 7.81
CA GLU A 203 -12.17 2.83 8.80
C GLU A 203 -10.87 2.07 9.11
N GLY A 204 -10.94 1.08 10.00
CA GLY A 204 -9.75 0.39 10.47
C GLY A 204 -8.90 1.20 11.46
N PHE A 205 -9.44 2.30 12.00
CA PHE A 205 -8.78 3.08 13.05
C PHE A 205 -9.75 3.35 14.19
N ALA A 206 -9.33 3.02 15.42
CA ALA A 206 -9.85 3.70 16.60
C ALA A 206 -8.93 4.91 16.83
N PRO A 207 -9.42 6.16 16.85
CA PRO A 207 -8.60 7.27 17.30
C PRO A 207 -8.07 6.94 18.70
N ALA A 208 -6.83 7.33 18.98
CA ALA A 208 -6.29 7.30 20.33
C ALA A 208 -7.04 8.34 21.20
N GLY A 209 -8.24 7.98 21.67
CA GLY A 209 -8.93 8.62 22.79
C GLY A 209 -9.69 9.92 22.56
N THR A 210 -10.08 10.32 21.34
CA THR A 210 -10.95 11.51 21.15
C THR A 210 -12.05 11.28 20.11
N PRO A 211 -13.29 11.77 20.34
CA PRO A 211 -14.33 11.84 19.30
C PRO A 211 -13.88 12.77 18.16
N SER A 212 -13.97 12.31 16.90
CA SER A 212 -14.17 13.18 15.74
C SER A 212 -15.62 13.67 15.80
N ASP A 213 -15.82 14.94 16.18
CA ASP A 213 -17.15 15.56 16.45
C ASP A 213 -17.24 16.85 15.62
N ASP A 214 -17.14 16.66 14.29
CA ASP A 214 -17.70 17.45 13.16
C ASP A 214 -18.03 18.95 13.33
N GLY A 215 -17.27 19.73 14.11
CA GLY A 215 -17.67 21.11 14.40
C GLY A 215 -16.61 22.18 14.70
N ASP A 216 -15.29 21.90 14.75
CA ASP A 216 -14.38 22.88 15.41
C ASP A 216 -12.95 23.10 14.88
N GLY A 217 -12.52 22.50 13.77
CA GLY A 217 -11.39 23.03 13.00
C GLY A 217 -9.98 22.50 13.34
N LEU A 218 -9.69 21.32 12.76
CA LEU A 218 -8.40 20.65 12.45
C LEU A 218 -7.85 19.69 13.54
N ALA A 219 -7.27 18.52 13.25
CA ALA A 219 -7.23 17.74 12.02
C ALA A 219 -7.38 16.24 12.31
N ASP A 220 -8.08 15.60 11.40
CA ASP A 220 -8.44 14.20 11.42
C ASP A 220 -7.42 13.43 10.56
N ALA A 221 -6.45 12.79 11.21
CA ALA A 221 -5.36 12.08 10.53
C ALA A 221 -5.82 10.99 9.56
N THR A 222 -7.08 10.60 9.72
CA THR A 222 -7.83 9.53 9.06
C THR A 222 -8.91 10.08 8.13
N GLU A 223 -9.09 11.40 8.00
CA GLU A 223 -10.07 11.96 7.08
C GLU A 223 -9.59 12.02 5.62
N TYR A 224 -10.54 11.81 4.71
CA TYR A 224 -10.36 11.89 3.26
C TYR A 224 -11.53 12.59 2.57
N GLY A 225 -11.27 13.07 1.35
CA GLY A 225 -12.20 13.93 0.63
C GLY A 225 -12.05 15.43 0.98
N PHE A 226 -13.13 16.19 0.88
CA PHE A 226 -13.10 17.65 0.92
C PHE A 226 -14.07 18.21 1.96
N ASP A 227 -13.70 19.33 2.57
CA ASP A 227 -14.47 19.97 3.63
C ASP A 227 -14.30 21.51 3.63
N ILE A 228 -14.98 22.20 4.53
CA ILE A 228 -14.77 23.60 4.86
C ILE A 228 -13.32 23.81 5.29
N GLY A 229 -12.54 24.47 4.44
CA GLY A 229 -11.10 24.71 4.65
C GLY A 229 -10.18 23.72 3.95
N VAL A 230 -10.72 22.63 3.40
CA VAL A 230 -10.01 21.70 2.54
C VAL A 230 -10.76 21.58 1.20
N PRO A 231 -10.46 22.44 0.22
CA PRO A 231 -11.21 22.46 -1.04
C PRO A 231 -11.04 21.15 -1.80
N ARG A 232 -12.10 20.74 -2.50
CA ARG A 232 -12.08 19.61 -3.43
C ARG A 232 -10.99 19.82 -4.48
N ASP A 233 -10.12 18.83 -4.62
CA ASP A 233 -9.14 18.76 -5.70
C ASP A 233 -9.16 17.38 -6.35
N ASP A 234 -9.86 17.27 -7.48
CA ASP A 234 -9.90 16.03 -8.26
C ASP A 234 -8.55 15.68 -8.93
N ASN A 235 -7.56 16.58 -8.87
CA ASN A 235 -6.19 16.31 -9.31
C ASN A 235 -5.22 16.26 -8.13
N ASP A 236 -5.70 16.04 -6.90
CA ASP A 236 -4.84 15.80 -5.74
C ASP A 236 -3.74 14.76 -6.05
N ASP A 237 -2.56 15.00 -5.49
CA ASP A 237 -1.35 14.23 -5.70
C ASP A 237 -0.84 13.71 -4.35
N SER A 238 -1.39 12.57 -3.94
CA SER A 238 -1.00 11.82 -2.75
C SER A 238 0.31 11.04 -2.95
N GLY A 239 0.93 11.12 -4.14
CA GLY A 239 2.24 10.56 -4.43
C GLY A 239 2.28 9.54 -5.57
N VAL A 240 3.21 8.59 -5.47
CA VAL A 240 3.49 7.58 -6.48
C VAL A 240 3.71 6.23 -5.81
N LEU A 241 2.91 5.24 -6.17
CA LEU A 241 3.18 3.83 -5.87
C LEU A 241 3.41 3.13 -7.21
N ARG A 242 4.63 2.66 -7.43
CA ARG A 242 5.00 1.90 -8.62
C ARG A 242 5.85 0.68 -8.30
N TYR A 243 5.52 -0.49 -8.87
CA TYR A 243 6.20 -1.76 -8.56
C TYR A 243 6.28 -2.02 -7.05
N VAL A 244 5.11 -2.00 -6.43
CA VAL A 244 4.93 -2.22 -4.99
C VAL A 244 4.19 -3.54 -4.78
N SER A 245 4.69 -4.36 -3.86
CA SER A 245 4.02 -5.57 -3.40
C SER A 245 3.63 -5.40 -1.94
N ILE A 246 2.36 -5.64 -1.62
CA ILE A 246 1.78 -5.54 -0.30
C ILE A 246 1.22 -6.91 0.07
N ARG A 247 1.66 -7.48 1.19
CA ARG A 247 1.37 -8.89 1.51
C ARG A 247 0.89 -9.04 2.93
N HIS A 248 -0.05 -9.95 3.16
CA HIS A 248 -0.46 -10.38 4.50
C HIS A 248 -1.00 -9.24 5.40
N GLY A 249 -1.49 -8.14 4.80
CA GLY A 249 -2.19 -7.05 5.51
C GLY A 249 -3.65 -7.43 5.79
N GLY A 250 -4.52 -6.46 6.08
CA GLY A 250 -5.95 -6.74 6.27
C GLY A 250 -6.40 -6.81 7.71
N TYR A 251 -5.70 -6.19 8.67
CA TYR A 251 -6.05 -6.38 10.08
C TYR A 251 -7.45 -5.84 10.39
N GLU A 252 -8.29 -6.70 10.96
CA GLU A 252 -9.62 -6.35 11.41
C GLU A 252 -9.60 -5.73 12.81
N PHE A 253 -9.92 -4.44 12.91
CA PHE A 253 -9.93 -3.72 14.19
C PHE A 253 -11.22 -3.94 14.97
N SER A 254 -12.32 -4.19 14.28
CA SER A 254 -13.59 -4.62 14.86
C SER A 254 -14.45 -5.19 13.74
N PRO A 255 -15.50 -5.96 14.03
CA PRO A 255 -16.34 -6.54 12.97
C PRO A 255 -16.80 -5.48 11.96
N GLY A 256 -16.36 -5.61 10.70
CA GLY A 256 -16.68 -4.67 9.62
C GLY A 256 -16.01 -3.30 9.77
N ARG A 257 -14.80 -3.25 10.34
CA ARG A 257 -13.88 -2.09 10.30
C ARG A 257 -12.45 -2.59 10.14
N GLU A 258 -11.96 -2.57 8.92
CA GLU A 258 -10.71 -3.20 8.54
C GLU A 258 -9.80 -2.20 7.78
N ILE A 259 -8.48 -2.49 7.72
CA ILE A 259 -7.57 -1.77 6.80
C ILE A 259 -7.22 -2.75 5.68
N ASN A 260 -7.43 -2.34 4.44
CA ASN A 260 -7.16 -3.15 3.25
C ASN A 260 -5.67 -3.30 2.95
N GLY A 261 -5.33 -4.10 1.94
CA GLY A 261 -3.96 -4.16 1.44
C GLY A 261 -3.50 -2.76 0.98
N LEU A 262 -4.25 -2.16 0.07
CA LEU A 262 -4.11 -0.76 -0.31
C LEU A 262 -5.46 -0.04 -0.22
N THR A 263 -5.56 0.90 0.72
CA THR A 263 -6.74 1.72 0.92
C THR A 263 -6.55 3.09 0.24
N LEU A 264 -7.52 3.51 -0.58
CA LEU A 264 -7.46 4.75 -1.35
C LEU A 264 -8.69 5.62 -1.06
N GLY A 265 -8.60 6.48 -0.06
CA GLY A 265 -9.67 7.42 0.30
C GLY A 265 -9.53 8.75 -0.42
N GLY A 266 -10.49 9.13 -1.27
CA GLY A 266 -10.54 10.44 -1.90
C GLY A 266 -9.28 10.80 -2.71
N VAL A 267 -8.57 9.80 -3.25
CA VAL A 267 -7.29 10.00 -3.94
C VAL A 267 -7.52 10.61 -5.33
N GLY A 268 -6.76 11.67 -5.63
CA GLY A 268 -6.91 12.44 -6.87
C GLY A 268 -6.16 11.87 -8.08
N ALA A 269 -6.52 12.37 -9.27
CA ALA A 269 -5.96 11.96 -10.55
C ALA A 269 -4.50 12.40 -10.78
N GLY A 270 -3.94 13.22 -9.88
CA GLY A 270 -2.52 13.56 -9.86
C GLY A 270 -1.64 12.43 -9.31
N THR A 271 -2.23 11.51 -8.55
CA THR A 271 -1.56 10.36 -7.93
C THR A 271 -1.30 9.26 -8.96
N VAL A 272 -0.13 8.62 -8.89
CA VAL A 272 0.22 7.49 -9.77
C VAL A 272 0.17 6.18 -8.99
N ILE A 273 -0.70 5.26 -9.40
CA ILE A 273 -0.79 3.90 -8.87
C ILE A 273 -0.63 2.91 -10.02
N ASP A 274 0.51 2.23 -10.09
CA ASP A 274 0.93 1.44 -11.25
C ASP A 274 1.75 0.21 -10.86
N HIS A 275 1.50 -0.97 -11.44
CA HIS A 275 2.24 -2.20 -11.08
C HIS A 275 2.17 -2.51 -9.57
N ILE A 276 0.96 -2.76 -9.08
CA ILE A 276 0.72 -3.10 -7.66
C ILE A 276 0.37 -4.59 -7.55
N GLU A 277 1.04 -5.27 -6.63
CA GLU A 277 0.66 -6.60 -6.16
C GLU A 277 0.06 -6.48 -4.76
N VAL A 278 -1.10 -7.09 -4.53
CA VAL A 278 -1.60 -7.37 -3.18
C VAL A 278 -1.81 -8.87 -3.04
N TYR A 279 -1.27 -9.46 -1.97
CA TYR A 279 -1.26 -10.89 -1.78
C TYR A 279 -1.69 -11.29 -0.38
N ALA A 280 -2.65 -12.22 -0.30
CA ALA A 280 -3.11 -12.81 0.95
C ALA A 280 -3.51 -11.78 2.01
N ASN A 281 -4.21 -10.72 1.61
CA ASN A 281 -4.82 -9.77 2.53
C ASN A 281 -6.01 -10.43 3.27
N GLN A 282 -6.23 -10.15 4.55
CA GLN A 282 -7.41 -10.69 5.26
C GLN A 282 -8.71 -9.99 4.85
N ASP A 283 -8.60 -8.76 4.41
CA ASP A 283 -9.71 -7.97 3.90
C ASP A 283 -9.51 -7.74 2.39
N ASP A 284 -9.95 -6.62 1.83
CA ASP A 284 -9.81 -6.40 0.40
C ASP A 284 -8.37 -6.27 -0.06
N GLY A 285 -8.15 -6.65 -1.32
CA GLY A 285 -6.91 -6.36 -2.02
C GLY A 285 -6.67 -4.85 -2.10
N ILE A 286 -7.55 -4.16 -2.81
CA ILE A 286 -7.55 -2.70 -2.93
C ILE A 286 -8.97 -2.21 -2.81
N GLU A 287 -9.18 -1.23 -1.94
CA GLU A 287 -10.46 -0.56 -1.77
C GLU A 287 -10.34 0.93 -2.09
N PHE A 288 -11.31 1.44 -2.84
CA PHE A 288 -11.40 2.82 -3.27
C PHE A 288 -12.59 3.50 -2.61
N PHE A 289 -12.34 4.33 -1.61
CA PHE A 289 -13.37 5.18 -1.02
C PHE A 289 -13.45 6.50 -1.77
N GLY A 290 -14.24 6.52 -2.85
CA GLY A 290 -14.36 7.68 -3.73
C GLY A 290 -13.05 8.00 -4.46
N GLY A 291 -12.90 9.26 -4.87
CA GLY A 291 -11.75 9.76 -5.60
C GLY A 291 -11.83 9.61 -7.12
N THR A 292 -10.76 10.05 -7.78
CA THR A 292 -10.63 10.16 -9.23
C THR A 292 -9.35 9.50 -9.76
N VAL A 293 -8.53 8.93 -8.87
CA VAL A 293 -7.28 8.24 -9.23
C VAL A 293 -7.52 7.14 -10.25
N SER A 294 -6.67 7.07 -11.26
CA SER A 294 -6.66 6.01 -12.26
C SER A 294 -5.49 5.07 -12.00
N THR A 295 -5.64 3.78 -12.28
CA THR A 295 -4.63 2.77 -11.95
C THR A 295 -4.29 1.91 -13.15
N SER A 296 -3.09 1.32 -13.15
CA SER A 296 -2.71 0.35 -14.17
C SER A 296 -1.88 -0.82 -13.62
N TYR A 297 -2.00 -1.98 -14.24
CA TYR A 297 -1.25 -3.20 -13.90
C TYR A 297 -1.43 -3.60 -12.42
N LEU A 298 -2.63 -4.03 -12.08
CA LEU A 298 -2.97 -4.49 -10.74
C LEU A 298 -3.04 -6.02 -10.71
N CYS A 299 -2.41 -6.65 -9.71
CA CYS A 299 -2.38 -8.09 -9.51
C CYS A 299 -2.77 -8.43 -8.06
N LEU A 300 -4.00 -8.87 -7.83
CA LEU A 300 -4.54 -9.10 -6.49
C LEU A 300 -4.84 -10.58 -6.30
N ALA A 301 -4.19 -11.24 -5.35
CA ALA A 301 -4.23 -12.69 -5.27
C ALA A 301 -4.42 -13.17 -3.84
N TYR A 302 -5.39 -14.07 -3.69
CA TYR A 302 -5.71 -14.76 -2.45
C TYR A 302 -6.12 -13.85 -1.29
N ASN A 303 -6.68 -12.67 -1.58
CA ASN A 303 -7.33 -11.86 -0.56
C ASN A 303 -8.56 -12.61 -0.01
N GLN A 304 -8.85 -12.41 1.28
CA GLN A 304 -9.82 -13.20 2.01
C GLN A 304 -11.22 -12.59 2.01
N ASP A 305 -11.35 -11.33 1.60
CA ASP A 305 -12.62 -10.74 1.16
C ASP A 305 -12.60 -10.42 -0.34
N ASP A 306 -12.83 -9.17 -0.76
CA ASP A 306 -12.86 -8.79 -2.15
C ASP A 306 -11.47 -8.53 -2.72
N ASN A 307 -11.34 -8.66 -4.04
CA ASN A 307 -10.08 -8.26 -4.67
C ASN A 307 -10.05 -6.76 -4.91
N PHE A 308 -11.11 -6.23 -5.49
CA PHE A 308 -11.23 -4.81 -5.78
C PHE A 308 -12.58 -4.33 -5.27
N ASP A 309 -12.59 -3.36 -4.39
CA ASP A 309 -13.82 -2.73 -3.92
C ASP A 309 -13.85 -1.23 -4.26
N PHE A 310 -14.99 -0.74 -4.74
CA PHE A 310 -15.18 0.60 -5.29
C PHE A 310 -16.40 1.29 -4.69
N ASP A 311 -16.13 2.08 -3.67
CA ASP A 311 -17.13 2.76 -2.86
C ASP A 311 -17.07 4.26 -3.02
N SER A 312 -17.99 4.91 -2.30
CA SER A 312 -18.08 6.35 -2.10
C SER A 312 -17.98 7.16 -3.41
N GLY A 313 -18.46 6.61 -4.53
CA GLY A 313 -18.58 7.31 -5.80
C GLY A 313 -17.29 7.39 -6.59
N HIS A 314 -16.40 6.39 -6.50
CA HIS A 314 -15.15 6.37 -7.25
C HIS A 314 -15.36 6.48 -8.78
N THR A 315 -14.49 7.24 -9.47
CA THR A 315 -14.65 7.57 -10.91
C THR A 315 -13.40 7.34 -11.77
N GLY A 316 -12.39 6.65 -11.25
CA GLY A 316 -11.14 6.36 -11.94
C GLY A 316 -11.28 5.49 -13.19
N ASN A 317 -10.23 5.48 -14.01
CA ASN A 317 -10.07 4.51 -15.09
C ASN A 317 -8.97 3.51 -14.69
N HIS A 318 -9.23 2.21 -14.86
CA HIS A 318 -8.32 1.15 -14.46
C HIS A 318 -8.02 0.23 -15.64
N GLN A 319 -6.75 -0.07 -15.89
CA GLN A 319 -6.34 -0.91 -17.01
C GLN A 319 -5.35 -2.01 -16.62
N PHE A 320 -5.55 -3.22 -17.15
CA PHE A 320 -4.76 -4.42 -16.82
C PHE A 320 -4.95 -4.86 -15.36
N LEU A 321 -6.15 -5.35 -15.07
CA LEU A 321 -6.49 -5.87 -13.75
C LEU A 321 -6.46 -7.39 -13.83
N PHE A 322 -5.75 -8.00 -12.89
CA PHE A 322 -5.66 -9.43 -12.73
C PHE A 322 -5.98 -9.78 -11.28
N SER A 323 -6.85 -10.77 -11.07
CA SER A 323 -7.02 -11.35 -9.74
C SER A 323 -7.14 -12.87 -9.69
N ILE A 324 -6.75 -13.41 -8.54
CA ILE A 324 -6.96 -14.81 -8.16
C ILE A 324 -7.71 -14.83 -6.82
N ALA A 325 -8.96 -15.28 -6.79
CA ALA A 325 -9.73 -15.37 -5.54
C ALA A 325 -9.16 -16.47 -4.62
N ASN A 326 -9.22 -16.24 -3.30
CA ASN A 326 -8.78 -17.22 -2.32
C ASN A 326 -9.79 -18.36 -2.17
N PRO A 327 -9.43 -19.63 -2.45
CA PRO A 327 -10.37 -20.74 -2.31
C PRO A 327 -10.84 -20.92 -0.86
N GLY A 328 -12.11 -20.59 -0.60
CA GLY A 328 -12.76 -20.84 0.69
C GLY A 328 -12.75 -19.68 1.68
N PHE A 329 -12.26 -18.51 1.27
CA PHE A 329 -12.31 -17.26 2.06
C PHE A 329 -13.10 -16.18 1.32
N ALA A 330 -12.66 -15.84 0.09
CA ALA A 330 -13.21 -14.71 -0.68
C ALA A 330 -14.69 -14.86 -1.04
N ASP A 331 -15.45 -13.78 -0.90
CA ASP A 331 -16.85 -13.69 -1.31
C ASP A 331 -17.01 -13.26 -2.78
N ALA A 332 -16.20 -12.30 -3.28
CA ALA A 332 -16.20 -11.87 -4.70
C ALA A 332 -14.83 -11.46 -5.28
N GLY A 333 -14.82 -11.13 -6.58
CA GLY A 333 -13.65 -10.59 -7.28
C GLY A 333 -13.72 -9.08 -7.53
N PHE A 334 -14.90 -8.50 -7.30
CA PHE A 334 -15.25 -7.10 -7.42
C PHE A 334 -16.46 -6.85 -6.53
N GLU A 335 -16.33 -5.87 -5.63
CA GLU A 335 -17.44 -5.16 -5.01
C GLU A 335 -17.44 -3.71 -5.53
N ALA A 336 -18.63 -3.11 -5.57
CA ALA A 336 -18.79 -1.73 -6.00
C ALA A 336 -20.13 -1.21 -5.49
N ASP A 337 -20.06 -0.35 -4.48
CA ASP A 337 -21.22 0.23 -3.84
C ASP A 337 -21.34 1.75 -4.15
N GLY A 338 -22.35 2.39 -3.56
CA GLY A 338 -22.79 3.75 -3.91
C GLY A 338 -22.42 4.81 -2.88
N ILE A 339 -23.45 5.43 -2.29
CA ILE A 339 -23.28 6.43 -1.24
C ILE A 339 -23.16 5.73 0.12
N GLU A 340 -22.14 6.11 0.87
CA GLU A 340 -22.05 5.87 2.31
C GLU A 340 -22.66 7.03 3.12
N GLY A 341 -23.38 6.73 4.21
CA GLY A 341 -23.93 7.73 5.14
C GLY A 341 -25.21 7.35 5.89
N THR A 342 -25.55 8.10 6.95
CA THR A 342 -26.54 7.74 7.98
C THR A 342 -28.02 7.75 7.57
N ASN A 343 -28.36 8.00 6.30
CA ASN A 343 -29.76 8.22 5.88
C ASN A 343 -30.12 7.69 4.48
N THR A 344 -29.58 6.57 4.02
CA THR A 344 -30.04 5.96 2.76
C THR A 344 -30.87 4.71 3.03
N THR A 345 -32.08 4.67 2.48
CA THR A 345 -32.69 3.40 2.12
C THR A 345 -31.75 2.74 1.10
N GLN A 346 -30.90 1.81 1.57
CA GLN A 346 -29.81 1.13 0.83
C GLN A 346 -30.20 0.69 -0.60
N ALA A 347 -31.47 0.29 -0.82
CA ALA A 347 -31.94 -0.34 -2.04
C ALA A 347 -31.98 0.55 -3.33
N ALA A 348 -31.56 1.81 -3.29
CA ALA A 348 -31.67 2.73 -4.43
C ALA A 348 -30.32 3.20 -5.03
N TYR A 349 -29.17 2.69 -4.58
CA TYR A 349 -27.88 3.35 -4.84
C TYR A 349 -26.71 2.45 -5.32
N ASP A 350 -26.97 1.25 -5.82
CA ASP A 350 -25.92 0.34 -6.36
C ASP A 350 -25.14 0.93 -7.56
N ALA A 351 -23.81 0.74 -7.60
CA ALA A 351 -22.90 1.24 -8.63
C ALA A 351 -23.17 0.71 -10.05
N ALA A 352 -22.72 1.46 -11.07
CA ALA A 352 -22.81 1.02 -12.47
C ALA A 352 -21.42 0.75 -13.06
N PHE A 353 -21.07 -0.53 -13.21
CA PHE A 353 -19.79 -0.94 -13.79
C PHE A 353 -19.78 -0.86 -15.33
N THR A 354 -18.69 -0.36 -15.93
CA THR A 354 -18.40 -0.56 -17.37
C THR A 354 -17.08 -1.31 -17.58
N VAL A 355 -17.14 -2.59 -17.99
CA VAL A 355 -15.97 -3.41 -18.37
C VAL A 355 -15.88 -3.56 -19.88
N ASN A 356 -14.70 -3.31 -20.46
CA ASN A 356 -14.46 -3.47 -21.90
C ASN A 356 -13.20 -4.31 -22.22
N PRO A 357 -13.26 -5.28 -23.16
CA PRO A 357 -14.45 -5.90 -23.76
C PRO A 357 -15.23 -6.74 -22.73
N PRO A 358 -16.52 -7.03 -22.96
CA PRO A 358 -17.30 -7.86 -22.02
C PRO A 358 -16.65 -9.25 -21.90
N THR A 359 -16.12 -9.56 -20.72
CA THR A 359 -15.71 -10.93 -20.38
C THR A 359 -16.96 -11.77 -20.12
N PRO A 360 -16.93 -13.11 -20.29
CA PRO A 360 -18.10 -13.97 -20.06
C PRO A 360 -18.52 -14.12 -18.59
N ALA A 361 -17.86 -13.43 -17.66
CA ALA A 361 -18.24 -13.43 -16.25
C ALA A 361 -19.38 -12.43 -16.05
N THR A 362 -20.53 -12.90 -15.58
CA THR A 362 -21.71 -12.09 -15.30
C THR A 362 -21.39 -11.11 -14.16
N ILE A 363 -21.03 -9.88 -14.50
CA ILE A 363 -20.93 -8.77 -13.55
C ILE A 363 -22.35 -8.25 -13.32
N ALA A 364 -22.80 -8.24 -12.06
CA ALA A 364 -24.13 -7.77 -11.70
C ALA A 364 -24.20 -6.24 -11.86
N THR A 365 -24.65 -5.76 -13.02
CA THR A 365 -25.00 -4.34 -13.19
C THR A 365 -26.44 -4.10 -12.73
N ARG A 366 -26.64 -3.35 -11.64
CA ARG A 366 -27.97 -2.81 -11.29
C ARG A 366 -27.97 -1.30 -11.54
N THR A 367 -28.95 -0.81 -12.29
CA THR A 367 -29.10 0.63 -12.57
C THR A 367 -30.30 1.15 -11.80
N THR A 368 -30.13 2.20 -10.99
CA THR A 368 -31.25 2.89 -10.34
C THR A 368 -31.35 4.36 -10.80
N ASN A 369 -32.60 4.83 -10.93
CA ASN A 369 -32.99 6.13 -11.48
C ASN A 369 -33.19 7.20 -10.39
N SER A 370 -32.13 7.52 -9.66
CA SER A 370 -32.15 8.60 -8.66
C SER A 370 -30.96 9.52 -8.96
N GLY A 371 -31.11 10.85 -8.89
CA GLY A 371 -30.08 11.84 -9.24
C GLY A 371 -28.84 11.90 -8.33
N VAL A 372 -28.35 10.74 -7.89
CA VAL A 372 -27.18 10.47 -7.07
C VAL A 372 -26.05 9.96 -7.97
N THR A 373 -24.80 10.37 -7.69
CA THR A 373 -23.62 9.85 -8.38
C THR A 373 -23.22 8.49 -7.80
N LEU A 374 -23.67 7.43 -8.48
CA LEU A 374 -23.17 6.07 -8.31
C LEU A 374 -21.67 5.99 -8.59
N SER A 375 -20.93 5.08 -7.94
CA SER A 375 -19.57 4.70 -8.37
C SER A 375 -19.60 4.30 -9.84
N LYS A 376 -18.68 4.88 -10.62
CA LYS A 376 -18.56 4.69 -12.08
C LYS A 376 -17.11 4.41 -12.50
N PRO A 377 -16.40 3.46 -11.85
CA PRO A 377 -15.11 3.02 -12.33
C PRO A 377 -15.21 2.46 -13.75
N ARG A 378 -14.19 2.72 -14.56
CA ARG A 378 -14.10 2.19 -15.94
C ARG A 378 -12.93 1.24 -16.02
N MET A 379 -13.21 -0.04 -16.30
CA MET A 379 -12.16 -1.07 -16.36
C MET A 379 -11.92 -1.59 -17.76
N PHE A 380 -10.65 -1.81 -18.06
CA PHE A 380 -10.16 -2.30 -19.34
C PHE A 380 -9.17 -3.44 -19.11
N ASN A 381 -9.25 -4.50 -19.93
CA ASN A 381 -8.32 -5.64 -19.87
C ASN A 381 -8.31 -6.33 -18.48
N VAL A 382 -9.45 -6.88 -18.08
CA VAL A 382 -9.65 -7.52 -16.77
C VAL A 382 -9.60 -9.05 -16.90
N THR A 383 -8.89 -9.72 -15.99
CA THR A 383 -8.84 -11.19 -15.88
C THR A 383 -9.05 -11.60 -14.42
N LEU A 384 -10.05 -12.45 -14.15
CA LEU A 384 -10.34 -12.97 -12.81
C LEU A 384 -10.26 -14.50 -12.82
N ILE A 385 -9.63 -15.09 -11.81
CA ILE A 385 -9.46 -16.54 -11.66
C ILE A 385 -9.94 -16.95 -10.27
N GLY A 386 -10.83 -17.93 -10.15
CA GLY A 386 -11.24 -18.45 -8.83
C GLY A 386 -12.64 -19.04 -8.82
N PRO A 387 -13.08 -19.66 -7.70
CA PRO A 387 -14.44 -20.17 -7.55
C PRO A 387 -15.41 -18.99 -7.53
N GLY A 388 -15.83 -18.53 -8.71
CA GLY A 388 -16.70 -17.37 -8.84
C GLY A 388 -18.00 -17.54 -8.07
N ARG A 389 -18.10 -16.86 -6.94
CA ARG A 389 -19.36 -16.26 -6.51
C ARG A 389 -19.21 -14.77 -6.81
N SER A 390 -20.04 -14.27 -7.72
CA SER A 390 -20.45 -12.89 -7.68
C SER A 390 -21.70 -12.91 -6.80
N ASN A 391 -21.54 -12.85 -5.48
CA ASN A 391 -22.70 -12.85 -4.59
C ASN A 391 -23.37 -11.48 -4.70
N VAL A 392 -24.52 -11.47 -5.37
CA VAL A 392 -25.58 -10.51 -5.10
C VAL A 392 -26.04 -10.77 -3.66
N PRO A 393 -26.16 -9.77 -2.77
CA PRO A 393 -26.54 -10.03 -1.38
C PRO A 393 -27.88 -10.75 -1.31
N SER A 394 -27.93 -11.86 -0.58
CA SER A 394 -29.20 -12.44 -0.16
C SER A 394 -29.77 -11.63 1.00
N THR A 395 -30.77 -10.81 0.66
CA THR A 395 -31.87 -10.26 1.50
C THR A 395 -31.57 -9.73 2.89
#